data_AF-A0A0U1P5P7-F1
#
_entry.id   AF-A0A0U1P5P7-F1
#
_cell.length_a   1.000
_cell.length_b   1.000
_cell.length_c   1.000
_cell.angle_alpha   90.00
_cell.angle_beta   90.00
_cell.angle_gamma   90.00
#
_symmetry.space_group_name_H-M   'P 1'
#
loop_
_entity.id
_entity.type
_entity.pdbx_description
1 polymer ?
#
loop_
_entity_poly.entity_id
_entity_poly.type
_entity_poly.pdbx_seq_one_letter_code
_entity_poly.pdbx_strand_id
1 'polypeptide(L)'
;MLLVEEILNPLFNKTDYEGTGVFHMIKEKSCMPMNIYLVEQTSLTTPLYDFLGSISDKLRLAIFNKFTSYQTHGDVYHCKHLKMLNARIWKYKGAIFKLRVDSGKESARVLFIKHNNDLVILHAFLKSTRKTPKKDAHQAIAVLQQIDELNKLSWSI
;
A
#
# COMPACT_ATOMS: atom_id res chain seq x y z
N MET A 1 -32.77 41.63 0.01
CA MET A 1 -32.95 41.77 1.47
C MET A 1 -32.53 40.43 2.07
N LEU A 2 -31.22 40.17 2.23
CA LEU A 2 -30.40 40.38 3.46
C LEU A 2 -31.01 39.64 4.67
N LEU A 3 -30.37 38.76 5.45
CA LEU A 3 -28.95 38.43 5.79
C LEU A 3 -28.84 36.88 6.04
N VAL A 4 -27.74 36.12 5.90
CA VAL A 4 -26.30 36.19 6.27
C VAL A 4 -26.03 35.91 7.77
N GLU A 5 -25.32 34.78 8.03
CA GLU A 5 -24.35 34.46 9.13
C GLU A 5 -24.86 34.52 10.60
N GLU A 6 -24.35 33.86 11.64
CA GLU A 6 -23.16 33.05 11.95
C GLU A 6 -23.30 32.52 13.41
N ILE A 7 -22.34 31.70 13.85
CA ILE A 7 -21.72 31.76 15.20
C ILE A 7 -22.29 30.92 16.38
N LEU A 8 -21.39 30.01 16.80
CA LEU A 8 -21.05 29.52 18.14
C LEU A 8 -21.81 28.34 18.78
N ASN A 9 -21.00 27.27 18.98
CA ASN A 9 -20.99 26.38 20.14
C ASN A 9 -21.65 26.98 21.39
N PRO A 10 -22.31 26.11 22.18
CA PRO A 10 -21.96 26.10 23.59
C PRO A 10 -21.64 24.68 24.08
N LEU A 11 -20.42 24.61 24.63
CA LEU A 11 -20.13 24.07 25.95
C LEU A 11 -20.61 22.64 26.25
N PHE A 12 -19.62 21.75 26.30
CA PHE A 12 -19.56 20.65 27.25
C PHE A 12 -20.21 21.05 28.58
N ASN A 13 -21.43 20.57 28.82
CA ASN A 13 -21.96 20.43 30.17
C ASN A 13 -21.74 18.99 30.60
N LYS A 14 -20.80 18.85 31.53
CA LYS A 14 -20.61 17.65 32.35
C LYS A 14 -21.83 17.50 33.27
N THR A 15 -22.18 16.23 33.46
CA THR A 15 -22.85 15.62 34.63
C THR A 15 -24.29 16.06 34.90
N ASP A 16 -25.27 15.17 34.67
CA ASP A 16 -25.83 14.33 35.75
C ASP A 16 -26.98 13.41 35.27
N TYR A 17 -26.87 12.16 35.71
CA TYR A 17 -27.88 11.13 36.02
C TYR A 17 -29.05 10.74 35.08
N GLU A 18 -29.14 9.41 34.93
CA GLU A 18 -30.32 8.56 34.69
C GLU A 18 -31.02 8.61 33.33
N GLY A 19 -30.65 7.65 32.48
CA GLY A 19 -31.43 7.25 31.31
C GLY A 19 -30.96 5.89 30.82
N THR A 20 -31.88 4.95 30.69
CA THR A 20 -31.70 3.62 30.10
C THR A 20 -31.01 3.70 28.75
N GLY A 21 -29.68 3.59 28.75
CA GLY A 21 -28.86 3.64 27.56
C GLY A 21 -29.00 2.34 26.78
N VAL A 22 -29.81 2.37 25.71
CA VAL A 22 -29.60 1.46 24.59
C VAL A 22 -28.20 1.77 24.08
N PHE A 23 -27.22 0.98 24.52
CA PHE A 23 -25.91 0.95 23.91
C PHE A 23 -26.13 0.62 22.44
N HIS A 24 -26.10 1.64 21.59
CA HIS A 24 -25.79 1.43 20.19
C HIS A 24 -24.36 0.89 20.18
N MET A 25 -24.24 -0.44 20.25
CA MET A 25 -23.11 -1.15 19.72
C MET A 25 -22.94 -0.63 18.30
N ILE A 26 -22.00 0.30 18.12
CA ILE A 26 -21.39 0.52 16.82
C ILE A 26 -20.89 -0.88 16.45
N LYS A 27 -21.60 -1.55 15.54
CA LYS A 27 -21.13 -2.81 14.96
C LYS A 27 -19.72 -2.50 14.48
N GLU A 28 -18.72 -3.04 15.18
CA GLU A 28 -17.37 -3.11 14.65
C GLU A 28 -17.54 -3.72 13.26
N LYS A 29 -17.34 -2.91 12.22
CA LYS A 29 -17.14 -3.47 10.88
C LYS A 29 -15.92 -4.34 11.05
N SER A 30 -16.11 -5.65 11.03
CA SER A 30 -15.02 -6.62 10.98
C SER A 30 -14.17 -6.24 9.77
N CYS A 31 -13.06 -5.55 9.99
CA CYS A 31 -12.11 -5.28 8.93
C CYS A 31 -11.50 -6.63 8.59
N MET A 32 -11.79 -7.15 7.40
CA MET A 32 -11.10 -8.34 6.91
C MET A 32 -9.59 -8.10 7.02
N PRO A 33 -8.81 -9.08 7.51
CA PRO A 33 -7.38 -8.91 7.64
C PRO A 33 -6.79 -8.59 6.26
N MET A 34 -5.93 -7.57 6.21
CA MET A 34 -5.17 -7.23 5.01
C MET A 34 -4.23 -8.38 4.67
N ASN A 35 -4.27 -8.89 3.43
CA ASN A 35 -3.35 -9.91 2.95
C ASN A 35 -2.25 -9.31 2.09
N ILE A 36 -1.20 -10.08 1.86
CA ILE A 36 -0.07 -9.71 1.01
C ILE A 36 -0.02 -10.69 -0.16
N TYR A 37 -0.06 -10.18 -1.37
CA TYR A 37 -0.07 -10.97 -2.60
C TYR A 37 1.09 -10.61 -3.54
N LEU A 38 1.63 -11.64 -4.17
CA LEU A 38 2.37 -11.52 -5.43
C LEU A 38 1.40 -11.74 -6.59
N VAL A 39 1.56 -10.98 -7.68
CA VAL A 39 0.94 -11.34 -8.96
C VAL A 39 1.56 -12.65 -9.46
N GLU A 40 0.76 -13.57 -9.99
CA GLU A 40 1.24 -14.87 -10.49
C GLU A 40 2.36 -14.72 -11.53
N GLN A 41 3.21 -15.74 -11.68
CA GLN A 41 4.31 -15.71 -12.64
C GLN A 41 3.81 -15.95 -14.07
N THR A 42 3.91 -14.93 -14.90
CA THR A 42 3.63 -14.93 -16.34
C THR A 42 4.78 -14.25 -17.07
N SER A 43 4.77 -14.27 -18.41
CA SER A 43 5.75 -13.52 -19.21
C SER A 43 5.80 -12.03 -18.85
N LEU A 44 4.68 -11.45 -18.44
CA LEU A 44 4.60 -10.06 -17.99
C LEU A 44 5.27 -9.88 -16.63
N THR A 45 5.10 -10.79 -15.68
CA THR A 45 5.51 -10.61 -14.29
C THR A 45 6.86 -11.26 -13.97
N THR A 46 7.46 -12.03 -14.89
CA THR A 46 8.81 -12.63 -14.75
C THR A 46 9.85 -11.68 -14.14
N PRO A 47 9.93 -10.38 -14.51
CA PRO A 47 10.90 -9.48 -13.89
C PRO A 47 10.78 -9.32 -12.37
N LEU A 48 9.58 -9.49 -11.79
CA LEU A 48 9.39 -9.52 -10.34
C LEU A 48 10.02 -10.77 -9.72
N TYR A 49 9.84 -11.93 -10.36
CA TYR A 49 10.37 -13.21 -9.90
C TYR A 49 11.89 -13.28 -10.06
N ASP A 50 12.43 -12.78 -11.16
CA ASP A 50 13.88 -12.62 -11.37
C ASP A 50 14.50 -11.72 -10.28
N PHE A 51 13.81 -10.63 -9.93
CA PHE A 51 14.21 -9.79 -8.81
C PHE A 51 14.19 -10.58 -7.49
N LEU A 52 13.10 -11.25 -7.17
CA LEU A 52 12.98 -12.00 -5.91
C LEU A 52 14.03 -13.12 -5.82
N GLY A 53 14.37 -13.77 -6.94
CA GLY A 53 15.39 -14.81 -7.02
C GLY A 53 16.83 -14.31 -6.98
N SER A 54 17.08 -13.04 -7.26
CA SER A 54 18.44 -12.46 -7.33
C SER A 54 18.88 -11.68 -6.09
N ILE A 55 17.95 -11.25 -5.23
CA ILE A 55 18.27 -10.51 -4.00
C ILE A 55 18.72 -11.41 -2.86
N SER A 56 19.47 -10.86 -1.90
CA SER A 56 19.82 -11.61 -0.69
C SER A 56 18.59 -11.95 0.17
N ASP A 57 18.67 -13.05 0.93
CA ASP A 57 17.65 -13.43 1.91
C ASP A 57 17.41 -12.32 2.94
N LYS A 58 18.48 -11.60 3.31
CA LYS A 58 18.38 -10.47 4.24
C LYS A 58 17.53 -9.34 3.66
N LEU A 59 17.67 -9.02 2.37
CA LEU A 59 16.83 -8.03 1.72
C LEU A 59 15.40 -8.54 1.52
N ARG A 60 15.22 -9.81 1.13
CA ARG A 60 13.91 -10.45 0.99
C ARG A 60 13.12 -10.39 2.30
N LEU A 61 13.73 -10.78 3.42
CA LEU A 61 13.16 -10.70 4.75
C LEU A 61 12.85 -9.25 5.17
N ALA A 62 13.75 -8.31 4.85
CA ALA A 62 13.51 -6.89 5.14
C ALA A 62 12.30 -6.33 4.36
N ILE A 63 12.10 -6.75 3.10
CA ILE A 63 10.91 -6.39 2.33
C ILE A 63 9.68 -7.02 2.96
N PHE A 64 9.70 -8.32 3.22
CA PHE A 64 8.58 -9.04 3.82
C PHE A 64 8.13 -8.40 5.14
N ASN A 65 9.06 -8.14 6.06
CA ASN A 65 8.77 -7.49 7.34
C ASN A 65 8.10 -6.11 7.19
N LYS A 66 8.39 -5.36 6.11
CA LYS A 66 7.69 -4.10 5.84
C LYS A 66 6.23 -4.33 5.45
N PHE A 67 5.95 -5.33 4.63
CA PHE A 67 4.58 -5.68 4.25
C PHE A 67 3.81 -6.27 5.43
N THR A 68 4.43 -7.16 6.23
CA THR A 68 3.83 -7.69 7.46
C THR A 68 3.50 -6.58 8.45
N SER A 69 4.32 -5.52 8.53
CA SER A 69 4.01 -4.36 9.36
C SER A 69 2.77 -3.60 8.87
N TYR A 70 2.55 -3.46 7.56
CA TYR A 70 1.32 -2.86 7.03
C TYR A 70 0.11 -3.75 7.30
N GLN A 71 0.25 -5.07 7.08
CA GLN A 71 -0.78 -6.05 7.39
C GLN A 71 -1.18 -6.01 8.87
N THR A 72 -0.20 -5.99 9.79
CA THR A 72 -0.43 -5.91 11.24
C THR A 72 -1.11 -4.60 11.63
N HIS A 73 -0.76 -3.51 10.96
CA HIS A 73 -1.39 -2.20 11.19
C HIS A 73 -2.80 -2.10 10.56
N GLY A 74 -3.11 -2.93 9.57
CA GLY A 74 -4.36 -2.87 8.80
C GLY A 74 -4.40 -1.75 7.76
N ASP A 75 -3.32 -0.99 7.57
CA ASP A 75 -3.25 0.04 6.54
C ASP A 75 -1.81 0.37 6.08
N VAL A 76 -1.72 0.98 4.89
CA VAL A 76 -0.49 1.54 4.34
C VAL A 76 -0.28 2.94 4.93
N TYR A 77 0.53 3.04 5.98
CA TYR A 77 0.84 4.31 6.61
C TYR A 77 1.94 5.07 5.86
N HIS A 78 1.85 6.41 5.89
CA HIS A 78 2.87 7.28 5.29
C HIS A 78 4.18 7.27 6.09
N CYS A 79 5.31 7.16 5.37
CA CYS A 79 6.64 7.29 5.97
C CYS A 79 7.67 7.83 4.97
N LYS A 80 8.86 8.21 5.43
CA LYS A 80 9.96 8.70 4.55
C LYS A 80 10.35 7.71 3.44
N HIS A 81 10.15 6.43 3.69
CA HIS A 81 10.45 5.32 2.78
C HIS A 81 9.31 5.00 1.82
N LEU A 82 8.12 5.56 2.02
CA LEU A 82 6.99 5.37 1.13
C LEU A 82 6.80 6.62 0.26
N LYS A 83 6.74 6.42 -1.05
CA LYS A 83 6.42 7.47 -2.03
C LYS A 83 5.39 6.94 -3.00
N MET A 84 4.78 7.81 -3.80
CA MET A 84 3.96 7.39 -4.94
C MET A 84 4.78 7.47 -6.23
N LEU A 85 4.51 6.56 -7.17
CA LEU A 85 4.95 6.72 -8.55
C LEU A 85 4.14 7.85 -9.18
N ASN A 86 4.80 8.89 -9.68
CA ASN A 86 4.11 10.08 -10.15
C ASN A 86 3.30 9.80 -11.43
N ALA A 87 1.97 9.76 -11.32
CA ALA A 87 1.05 9.47 -12.41
C ALA A 87 1.15 10.45 -13.58
N ARG A 88 1.44 11.73 -13.32
CA ARG A 88 1.59 12.75 -14.37
C ARG A 88 2.84 12.52 -15.21
N ILE A 89 3.97 12.15 -14.58
CA ILE A 89 5.24 11.89 -15.28
C ILE A 89 5.14 10.61 -16.11
N TRP A 90 4.53 9.56 -15.56
CA TRP A 90 4.48 8.25 -16.19
C TRP A 90 3.19 7.96 -16.97
N LYS A 91 2.26 8.92 -17.01
CA LYS A 91 1.02 8.90 -17.80
C LYS A 91 0.16 7.64 -17.57
N TYR A 92 -0.09 7.29 -16.31
CA TYR A 92 -0.98 6.17 -15.93
C TYR A 92 -2.12 6.65 -15.02
N LYS A 93 -3.18 5.84 -14.89
CA LYS A 93 -4.30 6.07 -13.96
C LYS A 93 -4.18 5.16 -12.73
N GLY A 94 -4.61 5.65 -11.58
CA GLY A 94 -4.55 4.94 -10.30
C GLY A 94 -3.35 5.35 -9.44
N ALA A 95 -3.04 4.52 -8.44
CA ALA A 95 -2.04 4.82 -7.42
C ALA A 95 -1.08 3.64 -7.24
N ILE A 96 0.18 3.80 -7.64
CA ILE A 96 1.26 2.85 -7.35
C ILE A 96 2.11 3.41 -6.22
N PHE A 97 2.14 2.70 -5.09
CA PHE A 97 3.06 2.95 -4.01
C PHE A 97 4.47 2.48 -4.39
N LYS A 98 5.48 3.20 -3.92
CA LYS A 98 6.89 2.93 -4.10
C LYS A 98 7.56 2.89 -2.73
N LEU A 99 7.70 1.68 -2.20
CA LEU A 99 8.41 1.43 -0.96
C LEU A 99 9.91 1.36 -1.21
N ARG A 100 10.68 1.96 -0.31
CA ARG A 100 12.14 1.93 -0.31
C ARG A 100 12.61 1.03 0.81
N VAL A 101 13.34 -0.03 0.49
CA VAL A 101 13.88 -0.97 1.46
C VAL A 101 15.38 -1.05 1.26
N ASP A 102 16.14 -0.65 2.27
CA ASP A 102 17.60 -0.70 2.25
C ASP A 102 18.05 -1.81 3.21
N SER A 103 18.95 -2.69 2.76
CA SER A 103 19.51 -3.78 3.55
C SER A 103 20.99 -3.94 3.22
N GLY A 104 21.86 -3.46 4.12
CA GLY A 104 23.30 -3.44 3.88
C GLY A 104 23.67 -2.67 2.62
N LYS A 105 24.27 -3.34 1.63
CA LYS A 105 24.68 -2.75 0.34
C LYS A 105 23.58 -2.74 -0.71
N GLU A 106 22.45 -3.41 -0.46
CA GLU A 106 21.34 -3.48 -1.40
C GLU A 106 20.25 -2.44 -1.05
N SER A 107 19.65 -1.85 -2.07
CA SER A 107 18.53 -0.92 -1.93
C SER A 107 17.44 -1.28 -2.94
N ALA A 108 16.35 -1.87 -2.48
CA ALA A 108 15.22 -2.31 -3.31
C ALA A 108 14.09 -1.28 -3.32
N ARG A 109 13.47 -1.11 -4.50
CA ARG A 109 12.29 -0.26 -4.70
C ARG A 109 11.16 -1.18 -5.11
N VAL A 110 10.19 -1.34 -4.22
CA VAL A 110 9.04 -2.25 -4.42
C VAL A 110 7.83 -1.41 -4.83
N LEU A 111 7.25 -1.74 -5.97
CA LEU A 111 6.09 -1.10 -6.55
C LEU A 111 4.86 -1.97 -6.27
N PHE A 112 3.88 -1.43 -5.56
CA PHE A 112 2.71 -2.17 -5.09
C PHE A 112 1.47 -1.28 -5.03
N ILE A 113 0.30 -1.89 -4.89
CA ILE A 113 -0.98 -1.20 -4.71
C ILE A 113 -1.72 -1.73 -3.49
N LYS A 114 -2.68 -0.94 -3.00
CA LYS A 114 -3.76 -1.44 -2.14
C LYS A 114 -4.95 -1.75 -3.03
N HIS A 115 -5.39 -3.00 -3.06
CA HIS A 115 -6.48 -3.50 -3.91
C HIS A 115 -7.44 -4.34 -3.06
N ASN A 116 -8.71 -3.93 -2.97
CA ASN A 116 -9.73 -4.59 -2.13
C ASN A 116 -9.28 -4.86 -0.69
N ASN A 117 -8.59 -3.89 -0.07
CA ASN A 117 -7.96 -3.97 1.26
C ASN A 117 -6.65 -4.77 1.35
N ASP A 118 -6.26 -5.50 0.31
CA ASP A 118 -5.02 -6.27 0.28
C ASP A 118 -3.87 -5.49 -0.36
N LEU A 119 -2.64 -5.94 -0.09
CA LEU A 119 -1.43 -5.41 -0.69
C LEU A 119 -1.01 -6.31 -1.84
N VAL A 120 -0.92 -5.76 -3.05
CA VAL A 120 -0.50 -6.52 -4.24
C VAL A 120 0.79 -5.95 -4.80
N ILE A 121 1.84 -6.76 -4.81
CA ILE A 121 3.15 -6.39 -5.34
C ILE A 121 3.13 -6.56 -6.86
N LEU A 122 3.41 -5.47 -7.58
CA LEU A 122 3.35 -5.42 -9.04
C LEU A 122 4.72 -5.67 -9.68
N HIS A 123 5.77 -5.06 -9.11
CA HIS A 123 7.14 -5.12 -9.62
C HIS A 123 8.12 -4.69 -8.54
N ALA A 124 9.38 -5.10 -8.65
CA ALA A 124 10.44 -4.63 -7.77
C ALA A 124 11.80 -4.65 -8.48
N PHE A 125 12.72 -3.79 -8.03
CA PHE A 125 14.06 -3.68 -8.62
C PHE A 125 15.09 -3.15 -7.62
N LEU A 126 16.36 -3.52 -7.84
CA LEU A 126 17.50 -2.92 -7.16
C LEU A 126 17.78 -1.52 -7.71
N LYS A 127 17.98 -0.56 -6.80
CA LYS A 127 18.33 0.81 -7.14
C LYS A 127 19.74 0.85 -7.73
N SER A 128 19.80 1.02 -9.04
CA SER A 128 21.04 1.30 -9.77
C SER A 128 21.28 2.78 -10.05
N THR A 129 20.21 3.60 -10.04
CA THR A 129 20.30 5.03 -10.41
C THR A 129 19.56 5.94 -9.43
N ARG A 130 19.66 7.27 -9.63
CA ARG A 130 18.99 8.28 -8.80
C ARG A 130 17.46 8.30 -9.01
N LYS A 131 17.00 8.09 -10.24
CA LYS A 131 15.57 8.15 -10.62
C LYS A 131 15.01 6.73 -10.81
N THR A 132 13.69 6.60 -10.85
CA THR A 132 13.07 5.33 -11.24
C THR A 132 13.34 5.11 -12.74
N PRO A 133 13.96 3.99 -13.16
CA PRO A 133 14.20 3.72 -14.56
C PRO A 133 12.88 3.54 -15.33
N LYS A 134 12.88 3.91 -16.61
CA LYS A 134 11.68 3.85 -17.47
C LYS A 134 11.10 2.44 -17.59
N LYS A 135 11.98 1.43 -17.75
CA LYS A 135 11.58 0.03 -17.85
C LYS A 135 10.80 -0.43 -16.61
N ASP A 136 11.28 -0.10 -15.41
CA ASP A 136 10.68 -0.55 -14.16
C ASP A 136 9.35 0.16 -13.87
N ALA A 137 9.23 1.44 -14.24
CA ALA A 137 7.96 2.15 -14.16
C ALA A 137 6.92 1.56 -15.11
N HIS A 138 7.29 1.35 -16.38
CA HIS A 138 6.39 0.76 -17.38
C HIS A 138 5.98 -0.66 -17.01
N GLN A 139 6.89 -1.47 -16.47
CA GLN A 139 6.61 -2.81 -16.01
C GLN A 139 5.49 -2.83 -14.96
N ALA A 140 5.63 -2.03 -13.90
CA ALA A 140 4.60 -1.95 -12.86
C ALA A 140 3.25 -1.42 -13.39
N ILE A 141 3.28 -0.46 -14.33
CA ILE A 141 2.07 0.10 -14.94
C ILE A 141 1.35 -0.95 -15.80
N ALA A 142 2.10 -1.74 -16.58
CA ALA A 142 1.52 -2.80 -17.40
C ALA A 142 0.86 -3.88 -16.54
N VAL A 143 1.49 -4.27 -15.42
CA VAL A 143 0.89 -5.19 -14.45
C VAL A 143 -0.36 -4.59 -13.79
N LEU A 144 -0.33 -3.31 -13.42
CA LEU A 144 -1.51 -2.62 -12.87
C LEU A 144 -2.70 -2.64 -13.84
N GLN A 145 -2.46 -2.48 -15.15
CA GLN A 145 -3.52 -2.46 -16.16
C GLN A 145 -4.23 -3.81 -16.32
N GLN A 146 -3.58 -4.92 -15.93
CA GLN A 146 -4.11 -6.28 -16.03
C GLN A 146 -4.43 -6.89 -14.66
N ILE A 147 -4.46 -6.07 -13.60
CA ILE A 147 -4.49 -6.58 -12.22
C ILE A 147 -5.76 -7.36 -11.86
N ASP A 148 -6.85 -7.07 -12.56
CA ASP A 148 -8.14 -7.76 -12.40
C ASP A 148 -8.17 -9.12 -13.13
N GLU A 149 -7.27 -9.31 -14.11
CA GLU A 149 -7.16 -10.53 -14.92
C GLU A 149 -6.10 -11.50 -14.37
N LEU A 150 -5.12 -10.98 -13.62
CA LEU A 150 -4.03 -11.76 -13.04
C LEU A 150 -4.43 -12.46 -11.75
N ASN A 151 -4.07 -13.74 -11.63
CA ASN A 151 -4.16 -14.44 -10.36
C ASN A 151 -3.17 -13.86 -9.34
N LYS A 152 -3.53 -14.00 -8.06
CA LYS A 152 -2.79 -13.46 -6.92
C LYS A 152 -2.42 -14.62 -6.00
N LEU A 153 -1.15 -14.72 -5.65
CA LEU A 153 -0.59 -15.76 -4.80
C LEU A 153 -0.24 -15.16 -3.44
N SER A 154 -0.75 -15.75 -2.36
CA SER A 154 -0.45 -15.28 -1.00
C SER A 154 1.06 -15.33 -0.78
N TRP A 155 1.67 -14.20 -0.41
CA TRP A 155 3.09 -14.16 -0.16
C TRP A 155 3.41 -14.62 1.27
N SER A 156 4.16 -15.70 1.36
CA SER A 156 4.80 -16.18 2.58
C SER A 156 6.28 -16.48 2.28
N ILE A 157 7.15 -16.35 3.28
CA ILE A 157 8.59 -16.67 3.19
C ILE A 157 9.01 -17.57 4.34
#